data_AF-A0A9X3WYF9-F1
#
_entry.id   AF-A0A9X3WYF9-F1
#
_cell.length_a   1.000
_cell.length_b   1.000
_cell.length_c   1.000
_cell.angle_alpha   90.00
_cell.angle_beta   90.00
_cell.angle_gamma   90.00
#
_symmetry.space_group_name_H-M   'P 1'
#
loop_
_entity.id
_entity.type
_entity.pdbx_description
1 polymer ?
#
loop_
_entity_poly.entity_id
_entity_poly.type
_entity_poly.pdbx_seq_one_letter_code
_entity_poly.pdbx_strand_id
1 'polypeptide(L)'
;MSARILAYRIGLFTLLRELQYTLSRAKQEPLAAGYVPVFQALRDEWKLILLEEIDILDSLAQAQASVNKADEGLDAFAGRVSRITDESTSGHSRKQLRSALFKNKPLAKFRRPVLGGQLELMSDWAETLAKCGVPALVALAPEAETLIAAGQDAENQRKHAQSTNRDFRDVGTRKQFLDKVNAARKEAHGGLGKLPFENLALPRDFADGFFYSESPRDEEETIDEVKTSIEELQAQLEERQALLAKLEAEAEAEARAAEERLAQVQAVEELEAQAKALLEKAAALKAKART
;
A
#
# COMPACT_ATOMS: atom_id res chain seq x y z
N MET A 1 -29.74 26.35 -10.61
CA MET A 1 -29.32 25.58 -9.41
C MET A 1 -27.99 26.16 -8.92
N SER A 2 -27.23 25.56 -7.99
CA SER A 2 -25.83 25.98 -7.75
C SER A 2 -24.89 25.13 -8.60
N ALA A 3 -23.76 25.67 -9.06
CA ALA A 3 -22.78 24.85 -9.77
C ALA A 3 -22.37 23.62 -8.96
N ARG A 4 -22.40 22.45 -9.62
CA ARG A 4 -21.96 21.18 -9.04
C ARG A 4 -20.51 21.29 -8.57
N ILE A 5 -20.30 21.02 -7.28
CA ILE A 5 -18.98 20.85 -6.68
C ILE A 5 -18.41 19.51 -7.17
N LEU A 6 -17.20 19.55 -7.71
CA LEU A 6 -16.49 18.36 -8.15
C LEU A 6 -15.94 17.62 -6.95
N ALA A 7 -16.11 16.30 -6.95
CA ALA A 7 -15.63 15.44 -5.88
C ALA A 7 -14.10 15.42 -5.84
N TYR A 8 -13.51 15.43 -4.63
CA TYR A 8 -12.06 15.38 -4.44
C TYR A 8 -11.38 14.12 -5.04
N ARG A 9 -12.15 13.04 -5.21
CA ARG A 9 -11.69 11.78 -5.80
C ARG A 9 -11.85 11.70 -7.33
N ILE A 10 -12.31 12.76 -8.00
CA ILE A 10 -12.46 12.78 -9.46
C ILE A 10 -11.11 12.49 -10.15
N GLY A 11 -11.11 11.69 -11.21
CA GLY A 11 -9.93 11.44 -12.03
C GLY A 11 -9.46 12.71 -12.75
N LEU A 12 -8.15 12.90 -12.94
CA LEU A 12 -7.62 14.12 -13.57
C LEU A 12 -8.14 14.30 -15.00
N PHE A 13 -8.32 13.24 -15.79
CA PHE A 13 -8.89 13.37 -17.13
C PHE A 13 -10.38 13.74 -17.13
N THR A 14 -11.14 13.26 -16.15
CA THR A 14 -12.53 13.70 -15.96
C THR A 14 -12.58 15.17 -15.54
N LEU A 15 -11.65 15.61 -14.69
CA LEU A 15 -11.49 17.02 -14.32
C LEU A 15 -11.10 17.90 -15.50
N LEU A 16 -10.25 17.42 -16.41
CA LEU A 16 -9.91 18.12 -17.66
C LEU A 16 -11.17 18.37 -18.50
N ARG A 17 -12.03 17.36 -18.65
CA ARG A 17 -13.30 17.51 -19.40
C ARG A 17 -14.15 18.64 -18.81
N GLU A 18 -14.31 18.66 -17.49
CA GLU A 18 -15.07 19.70 -16.77
C GLU A 18 -14.51 21.11 -17.03
N LEU A 19 -13.18 21.26 -16.93
CA LEU A 19 -12.49 22.53 -17.18
C LEU A 19 -12.61 22.97 -18.65
N GLN A 20 -12.36 22.04 -19.57
CA GLN A 20 -12.37 22.31 -21.00
C GLN A 20 -13.78 22.64 -21.51
N TYR A 21 -14.81 21.97 -20.98
CA TYR A 21 -16.20 22.30 -21.29
C TYR A 21 -16.51 23.73 -20.86
N THR A 22 -16.24 24.06 -19.59
CA THR A 22 -16.51 25.39 -19.03
C THR A 22 -15.77 26.48 -19.80
N LEU A 23 -14.48 26.25 -20.09
CA LEU A 23 -13.65 27.16 -20.89
C LEU A 23 -14.21 27.35 -22.31
N SER A 24 -14.63 26.27 -22.97
CA SER A 24 -15.17 26.32 -24.32
C SER A 24 -16.49 27.09 -24.37
N ARG A 25 -17.38 26.87 -23.39
CA ARG A 25 -18.63 27.63 -23.25
C ARG A 25 -18.36 29.11 -23.02
N ALA A 26 -17.43 29.44 -22.11
CA ALA A 26 -17.05 30.83 -21.85
C ALA A 26 -16.43 31.53 -23.07
N LYS A 27 -15.69 30.80 -23.92
CA LYS A 27 -15.12 31.35 -25.17
C LYS A 27 -16.18 31.65 -26.24
N GLN A 28 -17.31 30.96 -26.21
CA GLN A 28 -18.39 31.12 -27.20
C GLN A 28 -19.43 32.17 -26.78
N GLU A 29 -19.45 32.56 -25.51
CA GLU A 29 -20.38 33.55 -24.98
C GLU A 29 -19.64 34.86 -24.61
N PRO A 30 -19.90 35.97 -25.33
CA PRO A 30 -19.33 37.27 -24.98
C PRO A 30 -19.59 37.73 -23.54
N LEU A 31 -20.77 37.42 -22.98
CA LEU A 31 -21.11 37.76 -21.59
C LEU A 31 -20.27 37.00 -20.54
N ALA A 32 -19.61 35.91 -20.95
CA ALA A 32 -18.74 35.11 -20.09
C ALA A 32 -17.24 35.36 -20.34
N ALA A 33 -16.88 36.32 -21.20
CA ALA A 33 -15.49 36.58 -21.60
C ALA A 33 -14.54 36.83 -20.42
N GLY A 34 -15.03 37.44 -19.33
CA GLY A 34 -14.26 37.69 -18.11
C GLY A 34 -13.77 36.42 -17.40
N TYR A 35 -14.41 35.27 -17.62
CA TYR A 35 -14.02 33.99 -17.03
C TYR A 35 -13.04 33.18 -17.88
N VAL A 36 -12.84 33.55 -19.15
CA VAL A 36 -11.95 32.84 -20.07
C VAL A 36 -10.51 32.77 -19.53
N PRO A 37 -9.88 33.87 -19.05
CA PRO A 37 -8.53 33.81 -18.51
C PRO A 37 -8.41 32.91 -17.27
N VAL A 38 -9.44 32.89 -16.41
CA VAL A 38 -9.47 32.10 -15.18
C VAL A 38 -9.44 30.59 -15.52
N PHE A 39 -10.37 30.13 -16.36
CA PHE A 39 -10.43 28.71 -16.73
C PHE A 39 -9.27 28.28 -17.64
N GLN A 40 -8.70 29.20 -18.42
CA GLN A 40 -7.48 28.94 -19.19
C GLN A 40 -6.29 28.68 -18.26
N ALA A 41 -6.10 29.52 -17.24
CA ALA A 41 -5.04 29.33 -16.25
C ALA A 41 -5.21 28.00 -15.48
N LEU A 42 -6.43 27.67 -15.05
CA LEU A 42 -6.71 26.39 -14.39
C LEU A 42 -6.41 25.18 -15.30
N ARG A 43 -6.73 25.28 -16.59
CA ARG A 43 -6.40 24.22 -17.56
C ARG A 43 -4.89 24.05 -17.73
N ASP A 44 -4.12 25.13 -17.71
CA ASP A 44 -2.67 25.05 -17.86
C ASP A 44 -2.00 24.58 -16.56
N GLU A 45 -2.50 24.97 -15.38
CA GLU A 45 -2.09 24.39 -14.08
C GLU A 45 -2.40 22.89 -14.01
N TRP A 46 -3.56 22.44 -14.51
CA TRP A 46 -3.92 21.02 -14.57
C TRP A 46 -2.85 20.14 -15.24
N LYS A 47 -2.19 20.65 -16.30
CA LYS A 47 -1.13 19.89 -16.97
C LYS A 47 0.06 19.64 -16.06
N LEU A 48 0.42 20.62 -15.23
CA LEU A 48 1.51 20.48 -14.27
C LEU A 48 1.15 19.46 -13.19
N ILE A 49 -0.10 19.50 -12.69
CA ILE A 49 -0.61 18.51 -11.73
C ILE A 49 -0.63 17.10 -12.33
N LEU A 50 -0.95 16.96 -13.62
CA LEU A 50 -0.90 15.66 -14.30
C LEU A 50 0.53 15.11 -14.38
N LEU A 51 1.51 15.95 -14.71
CA LEU A 51 2.91 15.54 -14.73
C LEU A 51 3.40 15.09 -13.35
N GLU A 52 3.03 15.82 -12.29
CA GLU A 52 3.33 15.44 -10.91
C GLU A 52 2.67 14.08 -10.54
N GLU A 53 1.42 13.83 -10.96
CA GLU A 53 0.77 12.52 -10.73
C GLU A 53 1.51 11.39 -11.47
N ILE A 54 2.00 11.64 -12.70
CA ILE A 54 2.79 10.66 -13.45
C ILE A 54 4.11 10.33 -12.72
N ASP A 55 4.86 11.33 -12.28
CA ASP A 55 6.13 11.13 -11.57
C ASP A 55 5.95 10.32 -10.27
N ILE A 56 4.83 10.54 -9.57
CA ILE A 56 4.46 9.77 -8.38
C ILE A 56 4.12 8.32 -8.72
N LEU A 57 3.38 8.08 -9.82
CA LEU A 57 3.05 6.73 -10.27
C LEU A 57 4.30 5.96 -10.71
N ASP A 58 5.23 6.63 -11.40
CA ASP A 58 6.53 6.06 -11.76
C ASP A 58 7.34 5.70 -10.52
N SER A 59 7.38 6.59 -9.52
CA SER A 59 8.08 6.34 -8.25
C SER A 59 7.49 5.13 -7.49
N LEU A 60 6.16 4.98 -7.50
CA LEU A 60 5.50 3.81 -6.91
C LEU A 60 5.86 2.52 -7.64
N ALA A 61 5.86 2.53 -8.98
CA ALA A 61 6.22 1.37 -9.78
C ALA A 61 7.69 0.96 -9.57
N GLN A 62 8.60 1.94 -9.56
CA GLN A 62 10.02 1.72 -9.29
C GLN A 62 10.24 1.14 -7.89
N ALA A 63 9.61 1.73 -6.87
CA ALA A 63 9.72 1.23 -5.50
C ALA A 63 9.18 -0.21 -5.38
N GLN A 64 8.07 -0.54 -6.04
CA GLN A 64 7.54 -1.90 -6.05
C GLN A 64 8.49 -2.89 -6.78
N ALA A 65 9.12 -2.47 -7.87
CA ALA A 65 10.13 -3.29 -8.55
C ALA A 65 11.35 -3.55 -7.65
N SER A 66 11.84 -2.53 -6.94
CA SER A 66 12.91 -2.66 -5.95
C SER A 66 12.53 -3.64 -4.83
N VAL A 67 11.29 -3.57 -4.33
CA VAL A 67 10.77 -4.50 -3.31
C VAL A 67 10.80 -5.94 -3.83
N ASN A 68 10.25 -6.18 -5.02
CA ASN A 68 10.22 -7.52 -5.61
C ASN A 68 11.65 -8.05 -5.79
N LYS A 69 12.57 -7.21 -6.25
CA LYS A 69 13.95 -7.64 -6.49
C LYS A 69 14.69 -7.98 -5.19
N ALA A 70 14.49 -7.18 -4.14
CA ALA A 70 15.09 -7.43 -2.83
C ALA A 70 14.53 -8.71 -2.20
N ASP A 71 13.22 -8.92 -2.27
CA ASP A 71 12.52 -10.11 -1.79
C ASP A 71 13.03 -11.38 -2.48
N GLU A 72 13.09 -11.39 -3.82
CA GLU A 72 13.69 -12.50 -4.59
C GLU A 72 15.13 -12.82 -4.15
N GLY A 73 15.93 -11.77 -3.88
CA GLY A 73 17.30 -11.89 -3.42
C GLY A 73 17.40 -12.54 -2.04
N LEU A 74 16.59 -12.08 -1.09
CA LEU A 74 16.51 -12.64 0.27
C LEU A 74 15.98 -14.08 0.26
N ASP A 75 15.00 -14.37 -0.58
CA ASP A 75 14.44 -15.71 -0.75
C ASP A 75 15.47 -16.70 -1.30
N ALA A 76 16.16 -16.32 -2.38
CA ALA A 76 17.23 -17.12 -2.94
C ALA A 76 18.34 -17.36 -1.90
N PHE A 77 18.73 -16.32 -1.17
CA PHE A 77 19.72 -16.39 -0.11
C PHE A 77 19.31 -17.34 1.02
N ALA A 78 18.08 -17.22 1.52
CA ALA A 78 17.53 -18.10 2.55
C ALA A 78 17.54 -19.58 2.12
N GLY A 79 17.35 -19.84 0.83
CA GLY A 79 17.45 -21.19 0.26
C GLY A 79 18.86 -21.77 0.31
N ARG A 80 19.84 -20.96 -0.08
CA ARG A 80 21.26 -21.36 -0.01
C ARG A 80 21.68 -21.60 1.44
N VAL A 81 21.33 -20.70 2.35
CA VAL A 81 21.61 -20.85 3.78
C VAL A 81 20.96 -22.12 4.35
N SER A 82 19.70 -22.40 4.01
CA SER A 82 19.03 -23.64 4.46
C SER A 82 19.76 -24.88 3.97
N ARG A 83 20.12 -24.92 2.68
CA ARG A 83 20.83 -26.06 2.09
C ARG A 83 22.19 -26.29 2.76
N ILE A 84 23.01 -25.25 2.89
CA ILE A 84 24.35 -25.35 3.49
C ILE A 84 24.23 -25.76 4.97
N THR A 85 23.21 -25.27 5.68
CA THR A 85 22.93 -25.70 7.06
C THR A 85 22.67 -27.19 7.13
N ASP A 86 21.81 -27.71 6.24
CA ASP A 86 21.46 -29.13 6.23
C ASP A 86 22.64 -30.02 5.82
N GLU A 87 23.50 -29.57 4.89
CA GLU A 87 24.69 -30.27 4.42
C GLU A 87 25.85 -30.25 5.43
N SER A 88 26.06 -29.13 6.13
CA SER A 88 27.25 -28.91 6.98
C SER A 88 27.04 -29.23 8.46
N THR A 89 25.81 -29.52 8.88
CA THR A 89 25.47 -29.80 10.29
C THR A 89 24.59 -31.03 10.42
N SER A 90 24.53 -31.63 11.61
CA SER A 90 23.71 -32.83 11.87
C SER A 90 23.13 -32.83 13.28
N GLY A 91 22.08 -33.62 13.50
CA GLY A 91 21.49 -33.83 14.83
C GLY A 91 21.18 -32.53 15.59
N HIS A 92 21.78 -32.38 16.77
CA HIS A 92 21.52 -31.26 17.67
C HIS A 92 22.03 -29.92 17.14
N SER A 93 23.21 -29.88 16.50
CA SER A 93 23.77 -28.63 15.97
C SER A 93 22.92 -28.09 14.82
N ARG A 94 22.39 -28.97 13.96
CA ARG A 94 21.42 -28.59 12.93
C ARG A 94 20.17 -27.98 13.53
N LYS A 95 19.60 -28.62 14.56
CA LYS A 95 18.38 -28.13 15.22
C LYS A 95 18.59 -26.73 15.82
N GLN A 96 19.70 -26.53 16.52
CA GLN A 96 20.04 -25.22 17.11
C GLN A 96 20.21 -24.14 16.04
N LEU A 97 21.00 -24.43 14.99
CA LEU A 97 21.28 -23.44 13.95
C LEU A 97 20.02 -23.09 13.12
N ARG A 98 19.19 -24.10 12.82
CA ARG A 98 17.89 -23.86 12.17
C ARG A 98 16.94 -23.04 13.06
N SER A 99 16.95 -23.27 14.37
CA SER A 99 16.16 -22.46 15.30
C SER A 99 16.62 -21.00 15.32
N ALA A 100 17.94 -20.76 15.29
CA ALA A 100 18.51 -19.41 15.29
C ALA A 100 18.16 -18.64 14.01
N LEU A 101 18.38 -19.26 12.84
CA LEU A 101 18.18 -18.63 11.52
C LEU A 101 16.71 -18.57 11.10
N PHE A 102 15.98 -19.67 11.23
CA PHE A 102 14.62 -19.77 10.68
C PHE A 102 13.51 -19.63 11.73
N LYS A 103 13.85 -19.36 13.00
CA LYS A 103 12.90 -19.25 14.13
C LYS A 103 11.94 -20.45 14.21
N ASN A 104 12.48 -21.65 13.96
CA ASN A 104 11.74 -22.92 13.87
C ASN A 104 10.64 -22.98 12.78
N LYS A 105 10.69 -22.09 11.79
CA LYS A 105 9.79 -22.13 10.62
C LYS A 105 10.37 -23.02 9.52
N PRO A 106 9.53 -23.81 8.82
CA PRO A 106 9.90 -24.38 7.52
C PRO A 106 10.27 -23.28 6.53
N LEU A 107 11.22 -23.55 5.62
CA LEU A 107 11.69 -22.57 4.64
C LEU A 107 10.55 -21.94 3.83
N ALA A 108 9.56 -22.74 3.42
CA ALA A 108 8.39 -22.25 2.70
C ALA A 108 7.55 -21.25 3.52
N LYS A 109 7.45 -21.44 4.85
CA LYS A 109 6.75 -20.50 5.75
C LYS A 109 7.62 -19.29 6.10
N PHE A 110 8.94 -19.45 6.10
CA PHE A 110 9.89 -18.37 6.36
C PHE A 110 9.91 -17.33 5.24
N ARG A 111 9.80 -17.77 3.99
CA ARG A 111 9.77 -16.94 2.78
C ARG A 111 8.41 -16.33 2.44
N ARG A 112 7.35 -16.69 3.17
CA ARG A 112 5.99 -16.25 2.84
C ARG A 112 5.78 -14.73 3.04
N PRO A 113 6.27 -14.11 4.12
CA PRO A 113 6.16 -12.67 4.28
C PRO A 113 6.98 -11.96 3.20
N VAL A 114 6.40 -10.96 2.55
CA VAL A 114 7.11 -10.16 1.53
C VAL A 114 7.87 -9.03 2.21
N LEU A 115 9.15 -8.91 1.87
CA LEU A 115 10.07 -7.85 2.26
C LEU A 115 10.02 -7.43 3.74
N GLY A 116 9.16 -6.48 4.14
CA GLY A 116 9.15 -5.94 5.52
C GLY A 116 9.03 -7.02 6.60
N GLY A 117 8.12 -7.97 6.42
CA GLY A 117 7.98 -9.10 7.34
C GLY A 117 9.15 -10.09 7.27
N GLN A 118 9.83 -10.19 6.12
CA GLN A 118 11.02 -11.03 5.95
C GLN A 118 12.26 -10.37 6.58
N LEU A 119 12.41 -9.06 6.46
CA LEU A 119 13.49 -8.27 7.03
C LEU A 119 13.50 -8.35 8.56
N GLU A 120 12.34 -8.32 9.20
CA GLU A 120 12.21 -8.56 10.65
C GLU A 120 12.71 -9.95 11.05
N LEU A 121 12.42 -10.98 10.25
CA LEU A 121 12.89 -12.34 10.53
C LEU A 121 14.39 -12.52 10.25
N MET A 122 14.98 -11.67 9.41
CA MET A 122 16.37 -11.74 8.96
C MET A 122 17.30 -10.74 9.66
N SER A 123 16.79 -9.89 10.56
CA SER A 123 17.54 -8.77 11.13
C SER A 123 18.84 -9.18 11.85
N ASP A 124 18.88 -10.37 12.44
CA ASP A 124 20.03 -10.91 13.18
C ASP A 124 20.86 -11.93 12.36
N TRP A 125 20.56 -12.11 11.08
CA TRP A 125 21.19 -13.16 10.27
C TRP A 125 22.68 -12.94 10.02
N ALA A 126 23.10 -11.71 9.70
CA ALA A 126 24.51 -11.42 9.46
C ALA A 126 25.36 -11.78 10.69
N GLU A 127 24.90 -11.39 11.88
CA GLU A 127 25.56 -11.72 13.15
C GLU A 127 25.52 -13.23 13.43
N THR A 128 24.36 -13.87 13.24
CA THR A 128 24.20 -15.31 13.48
C THR A 128 25.11 -16.12 12.56
N LEU A 129 25.18 -15.78 11.27
CA LEU A 129 26.05 -16.42 10.29
C LEU A 129 27.52 -16.23 10.65
N ALA A 130 27.93 -15.03 11.06
CA ALA A 130 29.31 -14.75 11.46
C ALA A 130 29.76 -15.58 12.69
N LYS A 131 28.83 -15.91 13.60
CA LYS A 131 29.12 -16.59 14.88
C LYS A 131 28.81 -18.09 14.89
N CYS A 132 28.19 -18.64 13.83
CA CYS A 132 27.68 -20.01 13.83
C CYS A 132 28.76 -21.13 13.81
N GLY A 133 30.03 -20.77 13.56
CA GLY A 133 31.15 -21.72 13.56
C GLY A 133 31.21 -22.66 12.35
N VAL A 134 30.29 -22.55 11.39
CA VAL A 134 30.31 -23.30 10.12
C VAL A 134 30.99 -22.45 9.04
N PRO A 135 32.21 -22.78 8.58
CA PRO A 135 32.99 -21.90 7.69
C PRO A 135 32.24 -21.47 6.42
N ALA A 136 31.50 -22.38 5.80
CA ALA A 136 30.71 -22.10 4.61
C ALA A 136 29.56 -21.10 4.85
N LEU A 137 28.99 -21.07 6.06
CA LEU A 137 27.94 -20.12 6.44
C LEU A 137 28.52 -18.78 6.92
N VAL A 138 29.64 -18.81 7.62
CA VAL A 138 30.38 -17.60 8.02
C VAL A 138 30.76 -16.77 6.78
N ALA A 139 31.16 -17.43 5.69
CA ALA A 139 31.48 -16.77 4.41
C ALA A 139 30.29 -16.02 3.78
N LEU A 140 29.05 -16.35 4.16
CA LEU A 140 27.84 -15.70 3.66
C LEU A 140 27.39 -14.49 4.49
N ALA A 141 28.00 -14.24 5.65
CA ALA A 141 27.60 -13.13 6.52
C ALA A 141 27.66 -11.74 5.83
N PRO A 142 28.69 -11.39 5.04
CA PRO A 142 28.73 -10.10 4.32
C PRO A 142 27.65 -9.97 3.23
N GLU A 143 27.30 -11.08 2.59
CA GLU A 143 26.22 -11.11 1.60
C GLU A 143 24.86 -10.88 2.28
N ALA A 144 24.64 -11.48 3.46
CA ALA A 144 23.44 -11.24 4.25
C ALA A 144 23.27 -9.76 4.60
N GLU A 145 24.35 -9.11 5.07
CA GLU A 145 24.34 -7.68 5.40
C GLU A 145 23.97 -6.82 4.19
N THR A 146 24.54 -7.12 3.03
CA THR A 146 24.26 -6.41 1.77
C THR A 146 22.79 -6.56 1.35
N LEU A 147 22.25 -7.78 1.39
CA LEU A 147 20.87 -8.05 0.97
C LEU A 147 19.85 -7.45 1.94
N ILE A 148 20.11 -7.50 3.25
CA ILE A 148 19.25 -6.89 4.26
C ILE A 148 19.22 -5.37 4.09
N ALA A 149 20.39 -4.74 3.87
CA ALA A 149 20.46 -3.31 3.63
C ALA A 149 19.71 -2.89 2.35
N ALA A 150 19.86 -3.66 1.26
CA ALA A 150 19.11 -3.42 0.02
C ALA A 150 17.59 -3.57 0.23
N GLY A 151 17.16 -4.54 1.03
CA GLY A 151 15.75 -4.71 1.35
C GLY A 151 15.18 -3.57 2.21
N GLN A 152 15.94 -3.10 3.20
CA GLN A 152 15.56 -1.93 4.01
C GLN A 152 15.41 -0.67 3.16
N ASP A 153 16.34 -0.44 2.22
CA ASP A 153 16.26 0.68 1.28
C ASP A 153 15.01 0.58 0.40
N ALA A 154 14.74 -0.60 -0.18
CA ALA A 154 13.54 -0.83 -0.98
C ALA A 154 12.23 -0.63 -0.17
N GLU A 155 12.20 -1.06 1.09
CA GLU A 155 11.04 -0.84 1.96
C GLU A 155 10.83 0.65 2.26
N ASN A 156 11.91 1.39 2.52
CA ASN A 156 11.87 2.83 2.75
C ASN A 156 11.41 3.59 1.51
N GLN A 157 11.92 3.24 0.32
CA GLN A 157 11.46 3.80 -0.95
C GLN A 157 9.97 3.58 -1.15
N ARG A 158 9.46 2.37 -0.87
CA ARG A 158 8.02 2.06 -0.99
C ARG A 158 7.18 2.87 -0.01
N LYS A 159 7.58 2.94 1.27
CA LYS A 159 6.89 3.74 2.29
C LYS A 159 6.86 5.22 1.90
N HIS A 160 7.98 5.73 1.41
CA HIS A 160 8.09 7.11 0.96
C HIS A 160 7.17 7.39 -0.23
N ALA A 161 7.23 6.60 -1.31
CA ALA A 161 6.39 6.77 -2.49
C ALA A 161 4.89 6.68 -2.16
N GLN A 162 4.50 5.75 -1.28
CA GLN A 162 3.12 5.62 -0.79
C GLN A 162 2.67 6.84 0.00
N SER A 163 3.52 7.35 0.91
CA SER A 163 3.22 8.58 1.66
C SER A 163 3.08 9.77 0.71
N THR A 164 4.02 9.96 -0.22
CA THR A 164 3.99 11.05 -1.21
C THR A 164 2.71 11.03 -2.04
N ASN A 165 2.27 9.85 -2.53
CA ASN A 165 1.02 9.74 -3.27
C ASN A 165 -0.21 10.09 -2.42
N ARG A 166 -0.26 9.60 -1.17
CA ARG A 166 -1.35 9.95 -0.25
C ARG A 166 -1.38 11.45 0.01
N ASP A 167 -0.23 12.02 0.35
CA ASP A 167 -0.10 13.42 0.71
C ASP A 167 -0.45 14.31 -0.48
N PHE A 168 0.02 13.99 -1.70
CA PHE A 168 -0.38 14.65 -2.95
C PHE A 168 -1.90 14.70 -3.14
N ARG A 169 -2.60 13.57 -2.90
CA ARG A 169 -4.06 13.45 -3.10
C ARG A 169 -4.88 14.11 -2.01
N ASP A 170 -4.50 13.96 -0.75
CA ASP A 170 -5.37 14.28 0.39
C ASP A 170 -5.14 15.70 0.93
N VAL A 171 -3.90 16.19 0.92
CA VAL A 171 -3.53 17.48 1.53
C VAL A 171 -2.64 18.37 0.63
N GLY A 172 -2.10 17.79 -0.43
CA GLY A 172 -1.10 18.39 -1.30
C GLY A 172 -1.68 19.07 -2.53
N THR A 173 -0.84 19.16 -3.56
CA THR A 173 -1.05 19.99 -4.76
C THR A 173 -2.36 19.66 -5.47
N ARG A 174 -2.72 18.38 -5.56
CA ARG A 174 -3.98 17.97 -6.20
C ARG A 174 -5.20 18.49 -5.44
N LYS A 175 -5.25 18.31 -4.12
CA LYS A 175 -6.39 18.76 -3.31
C LYS A 175 -6.55 20.28 -3.41
N GLN A 176 -5.43 21.00 -3.29
CA GLN A 176 -5.42 22.47 -3.40
C GLN A 176 -5.88 22.92 -4.80
N PHE A 177 -5.46 22.22 -5.86
CA PHE A 177 -5.93 22.49 -7.21
C PHE A 177 -7.44 22.26 -7.35
N LEU A 178 -7.98 21.16 -6.80
CA LEU A 178 -9.43 20.92 -6.79
C LEU A 178 -10.21 21.99 -6.02
N ASP A 179 -9.67 22.49 -4.90
CA ASP A 179 -10.29 23.62 -4.20
C ASP A 179 -10.34 24.86 -5.09
N LYS A 180 -9.24 25.19 -5.78
CA LYS A 180 -9.20 26.32 -6.73
C LYS A 180 -10.23 26.16 -7.84
N VAL A 181 -10.33 24.97 -8.44
CA VAL A 181 -11.31 24.69 -9.49
C VAL A 181 -12.74 24.85 -8.97
N ASN A 182 -13.05 24.28 -7.81
CA ASN A 182 -14.38 24.38 -7.22
C ASN A 182 -14.74 25.83 -6.84
N ALA A 183 -13.78 26.60 -6.32
CA ALA A 183 -13.95 28.02 -6.03
C ALA A 183 -14.25 28.81 -7.31
N ALA A 184 -13.44 28.64 -8.37
CA ALA A 184 -13.65 29.31 -9.64
C ALA A 184 -14.99 28.95 -10.30
N ARG A 185 -15.41 27.68 -10.23
CA ARG A 185 -16.73 27.25 -10.72
C ARG A 185 -17.86 27.94 -9.96
N LYS A 186 -17.77 28.00 -8.64
CA LYS A 186 -18.77 28.66 -7.80
C LYS A 186 -18.85 30.18 -8.08
N GLU A 187 -17.70 30.82 -8.24
CA GLU A 187 -17.62 32.25 -8.56
C GLU A 187 -18.21 32.55 -9.95
N ALA A 188 -17.82 31.77 -10.96
CA ALA A 188 -18.33 31.93 -12.31
C ALA A 188 -19.85 31.68 -12.37
N HIS A 189 -20.34 30.65 -11.69
CA HIS A 189 -21.77 30.37 -11.61
C HIS A 189 -22.54 31.52 -10.95
N GLY A 190 -22.04 32.02 -9.82
CA GLY A 190 -22.67 33.14 -9.11
C GLY A 190 -22.68 34.43 -9.90
N GLY A 191 -21.64 34.73 -10.68
CA GLY A 191 -21.61 35.91 -11.54
C GLY A 191 -22.50 35.77 -12.77
N LEU A 192 -22.42 34.65 -13.48
CA LEU A 192 -23.30 34.38 -14.63
C LEU A 192 -24.77 34.31 -14.23
N GLY A 193 -25.07 33.84 -13.02
CA GLY A 193 -26.42 33.75 -12.47
C GLY A 193 -27.07 35.10 -12.18
N LYS A 194 -26.29 36.19 -12.14
CA LYS A 194 -26.83 37.55 -11.99
C LYS A 194 -27.35 38.13 -13.31
N LEU A 195 -26.79 37.70 -14.44
CA LEU A 195 -27.06 38.26 -15.75
C LEU A 195 -28.55 38.19 -16.16
N PRO A 196 -29.32 37.13 -15.87
CA PRO A 196 -30.75 37.10 -16.19
C PRO A 196 -31.60 38.14 -15.45
N PHE A 197 -31.11 38.69 -14.33
CA PHE A 197 -31.78 39.79 -13.62
C PHE A 197 -31.48 41.16 -14.24
N GLU A 198 -30.35 41.29 -14.92
CA GLU A 198 -29.91 42.50 -15.62
C GLU A 198 -30.39 42.52 -17.09
N ASN A 199 -30.53 41.34 -17.69
CA ASN A 199 -31.03 41.15 -19.05
C ASN A 199 -32.13 40.08 -19.08
N LEU A 200 -33.38 40.54 -19.15
CA LEU A 200 -34.58 39.69 -19.13
C LEU A 200 -34.74 38.80 -20.37
N ALA A 201 -33.94 39.00 -21.43
CA ALA A 201 -33.92 38.12 -22.60
C ALA A 201 -33.16 36.81 -22.34
N LEU A 202 -32.36 36.73 -21.26
CA LEU A 202 -31.62 35.53 -20.91
C LEU A 202 -32.50 34.54 -20.12
N PRO A 203 -32.31 33.23 -20.34
CA PRO A 203 -32.93 32.20 -19.51
C PRO A 203 -32.54 32.34 -18.04
N ARG A 204 -33.44 32.00 -17.11
CA ARG A 204 -33.15 32.03 -15.66
C ARG A 204 -32.03 31.07 -15.23
N ASP A 205 -31.82 30.02 -16.01
CA ASP A 205 -30.82 28.98 -15.84
C ASP A 205 -29.58 29.20 -16.72
N PHE A 206 -29.39 30.40 -17.27
CA PHE A 206 -28.26 30.74 -18.16
C PHE A 206 -26.90 30.25 -17.64
N ALA A 207 -26.63 30.43 -16.34
CA ALA A 207 -25.39 29.99 -15.70
C ALA A 207 -25.19 28.47 -15.69
N ASP A 208 -26.27 27.69 -15.62
CA ASP A 208 -26.21 26.23 -15.55
C ASP A 208 -25.64 25.64 -16.86
N GLY A 209 -25.90 26.31 -18.00
CA GLY A 209 -25.39 25.92 -19.32
C GLY A 209 -23.89 26.12 -19.54
N PHE A 210 -23.14 26.65 -18.58
CA PHE A 210 -21.67 26.80 -18.66
C PHE A 210 -20.92 25.62 -18.06
N PHE A 211 -21.57 24.83 -17.22
CA PHE A 211 -20.94 23.72 -16.54
C PHE A 211 -21.41 22.41 -17.16
N TYR A 212 -20.51 21.45 -17.25
CA TYR A 212 -20.86 20.15 -17.77
C TYR A 212 -21.90 19.51 -16.83
N SER A 213 -23.12 19.36 -17.34
CA SER A 213 -24.12 18.44 -16.82
C SER A 213 -23.95 17.12 -17.58
N GLU A 214 -24.26 16.00 -16.93
CA GLU A 214 -24.13 14.67 -17.56
C GLU A 214 -24.82 14.59 -18.93
N SER A 215 -24.35 13.63 -19.73
CA SER A 215 -24.32 13.57 -21.20
C SER A 215 -25.35 14.37 -21.99
N PRO A 216 -24.95 14.88 -23.19
CA PRO A 216 -25.92 15.26 -24.22
C PRO A 216 -27.01 14.19 -24.30
N ARG A 217 -28.27 14.60 -24.40
CA ARG A 217 -29.31 13.68 -24.86
C ARG A 217 -28.81 13.10 -26.19
N ASP A 218 -28.61 11.78 -26.19
CA ASP A 218 -28.30 10.92 -27.33
C ASP A 218 -26.83 10.89 -27.84
N GLU A 219 -25.94 10.33 -27.03
CA GLU A 219 -25.17 9.14 -27.46
C GLU A 219 -25.42 8.09 -26.35
N GLU A 220 -26.39 7.20 -26.56
CA GLU A 220 -26.62 6.09 -25.64
C GLU A 220 -25.36 5.23 -25.59
N GLU A 221 -24.61 5.26 -24.49
CA GLU A 221 -23.88 4.05 -24.07
C GLU A 221 -24.93 2.94 -24.08
N THR A 222 -24.68 1.92 -24.90
CA THR A 222 -25.64 0.83 -25.01
C THR A 222 -25.75 0.13 -23.66
N ILE A 223 -26.93 -0.43 -23.36
CA ILE A 223 -27.12 -1.26 -22.15
C ILE A 223 -26.01 -2.31 -22.03
N ASP A 224 -25.52 -2.81 -23.15
CA ASP A 224 -24.47 -3.82 -23.22
C ASP A 224 -23.08 -3.26 -22.87
N GLU A 225 -22.74 -2.03 -23.26
CA GLU A 225 -21.48 -1.38 -22.87
C GLU A 225 -21.45 -1.08 -21.36
N VAL A 226 -22.55 -0.56 -20.81
CA VAL A 226 -22.66 -0.31 -19.37
C VAL A 226 -22.63 -1.62 -18.59
N LYS A 227 -23.33 -2.67 -19.06
CA LYS A 227 -23.25 -4.00 -18.45
C LYS A 227 -21.84 -4.56 -18.49
N THR A 228 -21.14 -4.43 -19.61
CA THR A 228 -19.75 -4.90 -19.75
C THR A 228 -18.84 -4.18 -18.76
N SER A 229 -18.96 -2.85 -18.65
CA SER A 229 -18.20 -2.08 -17.66
C SER A 229 -18.54 -2.46 -16.21
N ILE A 230 -19.82 -2.71 -15.91
CA ILE A 230 -20.25 -3.20 -14.61
C ILE A 230 -19.66 -4.58 -14.33
N GLU A 231 -19.69 -5.50 -15.28
CA GLU A 231 -19.13 -6.85 -15.15
C GLU A 231 -17.61 -6.80 -14.92
N GLU A 232 -16.90 -5.94 -15.65
CA GLU A 232 -15.45 -5.73 -15.46
C GLU A 232 -15.13 -5.14 -14.08
N LEU A 233 -15.90 -4.14 -13.63
CA LEU A 233 -15.72 -3.53 -12.31
C LEU A 233 -16.12 -4.50 -11.19
N GLN A 234 -17.13 -5.33 -11.39
CA GLN A 234 -17.52 -6.39 -10.47
C GLN A 234 -16.43 -7.46 -10.38
N ALA A 235 -15.83 -7.88 -11.50
CA ALA A 235 -14.71 -8.81 -11.50
C ALA A 235 -13.50 -8.24 -10.74
N GLN A 236 -13.17 -6.95 -10.95
CA GLN A 236 -12.12 -6.27 -10.19
C GLN A 236 -12.47 -6.16 -8.69
N LEU A 237 -13.72 -5.88 -8.36
CA LEU A 237 -14.18 -5.83 -6.97
C LEU A 237 -14.08 -7.20 -6.31
N GLU A 238 -14.51 -8.27 -6.98
CA GLU A 238 -14.41 -9.65 -6.52
C GLU A 238 -12.96 -10.05 -6.28
N GLU A 239 -12.04 -9.73 -7.19
CA GLU A 239 -10.60 -9.98 -7.01
C GLU A 239 -10.06 -9.28 -5.75
N ARG A 240 -10.44 -8.02 -5.54
CA ARG A 240 -10.00 -7.25 -4.36
C ARG A 240 -10.65 -7.76 -3.06
N GLN A 241 -11.90 -8.19 -3.10
CA GLN A 241 -12.58 -8.81 -1.97
C GLN A 241 -11.96 -10.17 -1.62
N ALA A 242 -11.61 -10.98 -2.62
CA ALA A 242 -10.92 -12.25 -2.42
C ALA A 242 -9.53 -12.04 -1.80
N LEU A 243 -8.79 -11.01 -2.27
CA LEU A 243 -7.52 -10.63 -1.68
C LEU A 243 -7.69 -10.15 -0.23
N LEU A 244 -8.69 -9.33 0.06
CA LEU A 244 -9.00 -8.88 1.42
C LEU A 244 -9.30 -10.06 2.34
N ALA A 245 -10.21 -10.96 1.93
CA ALA A 245 -10.58 -12.13 2.72
C ALA A 245 -9.37 -13.05 2.97
N LYS A 246 -8.48 -13.20 1.99
CA LYS A 246 -7.22 -13.93 2.16
C LYS A 246 -6.33 -13.25 3.22
N LEU A 247 -6.13 -11.94 3.13
CA LEU A 247 -5.30 -11.20 4.09
C LEU A 247 -5.88 -11.24 5.51
N GLU A 248 -7.20 -11.13 5.67
CA GLU A 248 -7.88 -11.27 6.95
C GLU A 248 -7.70 -12.68 7.55
N ALA A 249 -7.89 -13.72 6.73
CA ALA A 249 -7.66 -15.11 7.16
C ALA A 249 -6.20 -15.38 7.53
N GLU A 250 -5.25 -14.79 6.80
CA GLU A 250 -3.82 -14.90 7.11
C GLU A 250 -3.47 -14.20 8.43
N ALA A 251 -4.02 -13.00 8.67
CA ALA A 251 -3.82 -12.27 9.91
C ALA A 251 -4.42 -13.03 11.11
N GLU A 252 -5.63 -13.58 10.96
CA GLU A 252 -6.28 -14.36 12.02
C GLU A 252 -5.52 -15.66 12.33
N ALA A 253 -5.04 -16.36 11.29
CA ALA A 253 -4.22 -17.56 11.46
C ALA A 253 -2.89 -17.24 12.16
N GLU A 254 -2.25 -16.11 11.84
CA GLU A 254 -1.02 -15.66 12.51
C GLU A 254 -1.25 -15.29 13.97
N ALA A 255 -2.36 -14.62 14.28
CA ALA A 255 -2.77 -14.30 15.65
C ALA A 255 -3.00 -15.59 16.48
N ARG A 256 -3.79 -16.54 15.95
CA ARG A 256 -4.03 -17.84 16.62
C ARG A 256 -2.73 -18.61 16.83
N ALA A 257 -1.87 -18.66 15.81
CA ALA A 257 -0.57 -19.32 15.94
C ALA A 257 0.37 -18.62 16.94
N ALA A 258 0.24 -17.31 17.15
CA ALA A 258 0.98 -16.59 18.18
C ALA A 258 0.45 -16.92 19.58
N GLU A 259 -0.87 -16.99 19.76
CA GLU A 259 -1.51 -17.41 21.01
C GLU A 259 -1.15 -18.85 21.38
N GLU A 260 -1.24 -19.79 20.43
CA GLU A 260 -0.86 -21.19 20.65
C GLU A 260 0.63 -21.32 21.03
N ARG A 261 1.51 -20.55 20.38
CA ARG A 261 2.94 -20.52 20.76
C ARG A 261 3.15 -20.00 22.18
N LEU A 262 2.43 -18.94 22.57
CA LEU A 262 2.52 -18.39 23.91
C LEU A 262 2.05 -19.42 24.95
N ALA A 263 0.94 -20.09 24.69
CA ALA A 263 0.40 -21.14 25.55
C ALA A 263 1.35 -22.35 25.66
N GLN A 264 1.98 -22.76 24.55
CA GLN A 264 2.97 -23.85 24.57
C GLN A 264 4.23 -23.48 25.37
N VAL A 265 4.72 -22.25 25.24
CA VAL A 265 5.86 -21.77 26.04
C VAL A 265 5.52 -21.79 27.53
N GLN A 266 4.35 -21.27 27.92
CA GLN A 266 3.90 -21.30 29.31
C GLN A 266 3.75 -22.74 29.84
N ALA A 267 3.20 -23.67 29.06
CA ALA A 267 3.07 -25.07 29.45
C ALA A 267 4.43 -25.76 29.63
N VAL A 268 5.42 -25.44 28.79
CA VAL A 268 6.79 -25.96 28.94
C VAL A 268 7.44 -25.41 30.21
N GLU A 269 7.31 -24.10 30.48
CA GLU A 269 7.83 -23.48 31.71
C GLU A 269 7.20 -24.08 32.98
N GLU A 270 5.89 -24.34 32.97
CA GLU A 270 5.20 -25.02 34.08
C GLU A 270 5.71 -26.45 34.29
N LEU A 271 5.90 -27.22 33.21
CA LEU A 271 6.43 -28.58 33.29
C LEU A 271 7.88 -28.61 33.79
N GLU A 272 8.72 -27.65 33.37
CA GLU A 272 10.09 -27.51 33.87
C GLU A 272 10.11 -27.17 35.36
N ALA A 273 9.23 -26.27 35.81
CA ALA A 273 9.08 -25.93 37.23
C ALA A 273 8.62 -27.14 38.06
N GLN A 274 7.66 -27.92 37.56
CA GLN A 274 7.19 -29.15 38.21
C GLN A 274 8.29 -30.22 38.28
N ALA A 275 9.05 -30.42 37.19
CA ALA A 275 10.16 -31.35 37.16
C ALA A 275 11.25 -30.98 38.17
N LYS A 276 11.59 -29.69 38.28
CA LYS A 276 12.53 -29.19 39.29
C LYS A 276 12.04 -29.44 40.71
N ALA A 277 10.77 -29.14 41.00
CA ALA A 277 10.18 -29.38 42.32
C ALA A 277 10.15 -30.88 42.70
N LEU A 278 9.90 -31.76 41.73
CA LEU A 278 9.94 -33.21 41.94
C LEU A 278 11.36 -33.72 42.20
N LEU A 279 12.36 -33.20 41.49
CA LEU A 279 13.78 -33.52 41.73
C LEU A 279 14.22 -33.09 43.13
N GLU A 280 13.83 -31.89 43.58
CA GLU A 280 14.12 -31.41 44.94
C GLU A 280 13.47 -32.30 46.00
N LYS A 281 12.22 -32.71 45.82
CA LYS A 281 11.54 -33.67 46.72
C LYS A 281 12.23 -35.04 46.74
N ALA A 282 12.63 -35.56 45.58
CA ALA A 282 13.32 -36.84 45.48
C ALA A 282 14.70 -36.79 46.20
N ALA A 283 15.42 -35.68 46.08
CA ALA A 283 16.67 -35.46 46.79
C ALA A 283 16.45 -35.41 48.31
N ALA A 284 15.43 -34.70 48.79
CA ALA A 284 15.08 -34.63 50.20
C ALA A 284 14.67 -35.99 50.80
N LEU A 285 13.91 -36.80 50.06
CA LEU A 285 13.53 -38.15 50.48
C LEU A 285 14.74 -39.10 50.53
N LYS A 286 15.64 -39.04 49.55
CA LYS A 286 16.90 -39.81 49.58
C LYS A 286 17.80 -39.43 50.76
N ALA A 287 17.83 -38.15 51.14
CA ALA A 287 18.58 -37.70 52.31
C ALA A 287 17.99 -38.25 53.62
N LYS A 288 16.65 -38.26 53.76
CA LYS A 288 15.95 -38.86 54.93
C LYS A 288 16.05 -40.38 55.03
N ALA A 289 16.19 -41.09 53.90
CA ALA A 289 16.32 -42.55 53.90
C ALA A 289 17.75 -43.04 54.22
N ARG A 290 18.72 -42.13 54.37
CA ARG A 290 20.13 -42.43 54.69
C ARG A 290 20.52 -42.11 56.15
N THR A 291 19.57 -41.62 56.94
CA THR A 291 19.64 -41.48 58.41
C THR A 291 18.87 -42.60 59.07
#